data_AF-A0A920HBD8-F1
#
_entry.id   AF-A0A920HBD8-F1
#
_cell.length_a   1.000
_cell.length_b   1.000
_cell.length_c   1.000
_cell.angle_alpha   90.00
_cell.angle_beta   90.00
_cell.angle_gamma   90.00
#
_symmetry.space_group_name_H-M   'P 1'
#
loop_
_entity.id
_entity.type
_entity.pdbx_description
1 polymer ?
#
loop_
_entity_poly.entity_id
_entity_poly.type
_entity_poly.pdbx_seq_one_letter_code
_entity_poly.pdbx_strand_id
1 'polypeptide(L)'
;MSNILSWIIWLPVIGMLAISLIPRDNSKIIKQIAAITSGIQLLLATYLWQVFDSSIGEMQFMERVEWIPSFNITYILGVDGLSLPMVLLMALIGFIGIFVSWNIDKAVKGYFSLFLLLNTGVMGVFLALDFFLFYIFWEVMLLPMYFLIGMWGGPQREYAAIKFFLYTLAGSVLNVDCNFSSLLYLR
;
A
#
# COMPACT_ATOMS: atom_id res chain seq x y z
N MET A 1 7.51 21.03 4.01
CA MET A 1 6.54 20.30 3.15
C MET A 1 5.81 19.31 4.04
N SER A 2 4.69 19.73 4.63
CA SER A 2 4.14 19.09 5.85
C SER A 2 3.46 17.74 5.65
N ASN A 3 3.24 17.26 4.41
CA ASN A 3 2.42 16.07 4.15
C ASN A 3 3.03 15.10 3.09
N ILE A 4 4.35 14.95 3.04
CA ILE A 4 5.01 14.13 1.99
C ILE A 4 4.64 12.64 2.06
N LEU A 5 4.45 12.09 3.27
CA LEU A 5 4.13 10.68 3.46
C LEU A 5 2.72 10.38 2.98
N SER A 6 1.77 11.28 3.30
CA SER A 6 0.41 11.22 2.77
C SER A 6 0.41 11.19 1.23
N TRP A 7 1.23 12.02 0.57
CA TRP A 7 1.32 11.98 -0.89
C TRP A 7 1.84 10.64 -1.42
N ILE A 8 2.85 10.04 -0.79
CA ILE A 8 3.39 8.73 -1.21
C ILE A 8 2.32 7.62 -1.11
N ILE A 9 1.46 7.66 -0.10
CA ILE A 9 0.40 6.66 0.12
C ILE A 9 -0.77 6.85 -0.84
N TRP A 10 -1.24 8.08 -1.00
CA TRP A 10 -2.49 8.38 -1.70
C TRP A 10 -2.33 8.56 -3.21
N LEU A 11 -1.12 8.80 -3.71
CA LEU A 11 -0.87 9.00 -5.15
C LEU A 11 -1.28 7.78 -6.01
N PRO A 12 -1.00 6.52 -5.63
CA PRO A 12 -1.51 5.36 -6.36
C PRO A 12 -3.04 5.26 -6.33
N VAL A 13 -3.71 5.70 -5.25
CA VAL A 13 -5.18 5.76 -5.20
C VAL A 13 -5.73 6.75 -6.22
N ILE A 14 -5.11 7.93 -6.34
CA ILE A 14 -5.47 8.91 -7.36
C ILE A 14 -5.27 8.31 -8.77
N GLY A 15 -4.17 7.58 -8.97
CA GLY A 15 -3.92 6.83 -10.21
C GLY A 15 -4.98 5.78 -10.51
N MET A 16 -5.39 5.02 -9.49
CA MET A 16 -6.46 4.02 -9.58
C MET A 16 -7.79 4.67 -9.97
N LEU A 17 -8.18 5.77 -9.31
CA LEU A 17 -9.41 6.50 -9.62
C LEU A 17 -9.37 7.06 -11.05
N ALA A 18 -8.24 7.60 -11.49
CA ALA A 18 -8.05 8.06 -12.86
C ALA A 18 -8.23 6.92 -13.88
N ILE A 19 -7.67 5.74 -13.62
CA ILE A 19 -7.88 4.54 -14.45
C ILE A 19 -9.36 4.11 -14.44
N SER A 20 -10.05 4.23 -13.30
CA SER A 20 -11.46 3.85 -13.18
C SER A 20 -12.39 4.70 -14.05
N LEU A 21 -12.05 5.96 -14.31
CA LEU A 21 -12.83 6.85 -15.18
C LEU A 21 -12.61 6.59 -16.67
N ILE A 22 -11.57 5.84 -17.05
CA ILE A 22 -11.20 5.60 -18.45
C ILE A 22 -11.95 4.37 -19.01
N PRO A 23 -12.43 4.42 -20.27
CA PRO A 23 -13.05 3.27 -20.92
C PRO A 23 -12.10 2.08 -21.02
N ARG A 24 -12.65 0.87 -20.92
CA ARG A 24 -11.88 -0.40 -20.83
C ARG A 24 -11.05 -0.69 -22.08
N ASP A 25 -11.41 -0.10 -23.22
CA ASP A 25 -10.79 -0.34 -24.53
C ASP A 25 -9.42 0.36 -24.66
N ASN A 26 -9.17 1.42 -23.88
CA ASN A 26 -7.94 2.20 -23.97
C ASN A 26 -6.83 1.64 -23.07
N SER A 27 -6.44 0.39 -23.31
CA SER A 27 -5.42 -0.34 -22.55
C SER A 27 -4.07 0.41 -22.46
N LYS A 28 -3.69 1.12 -23.53
CA LYS A 28 -2.45 1.92 -23.58
C LYS A 28 -2.45 3.06 -22.58
N ILE A 29 -3.55 3.81 -22.49
CA ILE A 29 -3.67 4.96 -21.56
C ILE A 29 -3.67 4.46 -20.12
N ILE A 30 -4.36 3.35 -19.84
CA ILE A 30 -4.39 2.72 -18.52
C ILE A 30 -2.96 2.36 -18.06
N LYS A 31 -2.18 1.70 -18.92
CA LYS A 31 -0.79 1.33 -18.65
C LYS A 31 0.09 2.55 -18.43
N GLN A 32 -0.09 3.60 -19.23
CA GLN A 32 0.65 4.86 -19.08
C GLN A 32 0.36 5.57 -17.76
N ILE A 33 -0.90 5.64 -17.34
CA ILE A 33 -1.26 6.26 -16.06
C ILE A 33 -0.68 5.48 -14.89
N ALA A 34 -0.76 4.15 -14.93
CA ALA A 34 -0.13 3.31 -13.91
C ALA A 34 1.39 3.56 -13.83
N ALA A 35 2.08 3.63 -14.98
CA ALA A 35 3.52 3.87 -15.03
C ALA A 35 3.92 5.28 -14.56
N ILE A 36 3.14 6.31 -14.93
CA ILE A 36 3.39 7.69 -14.50
C ILE A 36 3.19 7.81 -12.99
N THR A 37 2.10 7.24 -12.46
CA THR A 37 1.78 7.32 -11.03
C THR A 37 2.84 6.58 -10.18
N SER A 38 3.22 5.36 -10.54
CA SER A 38 4.30 4.65 -9.86
C SER A 38 5.67 5.32 -10.04
N GLY A 39 5.93 5.92 -11.20
CA GLY A 39 7.16 6.68 -11.46
C GLY A 39 7.28 7.91 -10.58
N ILE A 40 6.20 8.69 -10.44
CA ILE A 40 6.17 9.85 -9.52
C ILE A 40 6.37 9.38 -8.07
N GLN A 41 5.74 8.28 -7.69
CA GLN A 41 5.91 7.72 -6.34
C GLN A 41 7.35 7.28 -6.06
N LEU A 42 8.03 6.67 -7.04
CA LEU A 42 9.45 6.32 -6.93
C LEU A 42 10.33 7.55 -6.80
N LEU A 43 10.04 8.62 -7.54
CA LEU A 43 10.74 9.90 -7.41
C LEU A 43 10.54 10.51 -6.02
N LEU A 44 9.32 10.47 -5.47
CA LEU A 44 9.04 10.94 -4.12
C LEU A 44 9.76 10.11 -3.06
N ALA A 45 9.78 8.78 -3.19
CA ALA A 45 10.51 7.89 -2.29
C ALA A 45 12.03 8.15 -2.35
N THR A 46 12.58 8.37 -3.55
CA THR A 46 14.00 8.71 -3.75
C THR A 46 14.34 10.09 -3.16
N TYR A 47 13.45 11.07 -3.32
CA TYR A 47 13.61 12.38 -2.70
C TYR A 47 13.58 12.28 -1.17
N LEU A 48 12.66 11.47 -0.62
CA LEU A 48 12.57 11.23 0.81
C LEU A 48 13.86 10.60 1.35
N TRP A 49 14.48 9.66 0.61
CA TRP A 49 15.79 9.11 0.94
C TRP A 49 16.89 10.18 1.02
N GLN A 50 16.88 11.17 0.12
CA GLN A 50 17.92 12.20 0.06
C GLN A 50 17.80 13.23 1.19
N VAL A 51 16.59 13.52 1.66
CA VAL A 51 16.34 14.52 2.71
C VAL A 51 16.40 13.90 4.12
N PHE A 52 16.35 12.57 4.22
CA PHE A 52 16.42 11.87 5.50
C PHE A 52 17.79 12.00 6.17
N ASP A 53 17.78 12.37 7.44
CA ASP A 53 18.99 12.49 8.24
C ASP A 53 19.27 11.20 9.03
N SER A 54 20.22 10.38 8.57
CA SER A 54 20.56 9.12 9.24
C SER A 54 21.28 9.28 10.58
N SER A 55 21.69 10.50 10.95
CA SER A 55 22.30 10.77 12.26
C SER A 55 21.27 10.89 13.39
N ILE A 56 20.00 11.10 13.04
CA ILE A 56 18.89 11.23 14.00
C ILE A 56 18.15 9.88 14.06
N GLY A 57 18.24 9.20 15.21
CA GLY A 57 17.56 7.91 15.45
C GLY A 57 16.06 8.01 15.77
N GLU A 58 15.49 9.21 15.70
CA GLU A 58 14.07 9.47 15.95
C GLU A 58 13.23 9.36 14.67
N MET A 59 11.91 9.21 14.82
CA MET A 59 10.98 9.23 13.71
C MET A 59 10.99 10.59 13.00
N GLN A 60 11.21 10.59 11.69
CA GLN A 60 11.21 11.79 10.86
C GLN A 60 9.95 11.88 10.00
N PHE A 61 9.68 13.10 9.50
CA PHE A 61 8.52 13.41 8.67
C PHE A 61 7.18 13.01 9.30
N MET A 62 7.07 13.11 10.63
CA MET A 62 5.85 12.70 11.33
C MET A 62 4.66 13.57 10.94
N GLU A 63 3.57 12.91 10.57
CA GLU A 63 2.28 13.53 10.29
C GLU A 63 1.28 12.99 11.30
N ARG A 64 0.68 13.86 12.11
CA ARG A 64 -0.31 13.47 13.12
C ARG A 64 -1.61 14.24 12.91
N VAL A 65 -2.69 13.51 12.66
CA VAL A 65 -4.04 14.05 12.56
C VAL A 65 -4.97 13.21 13.43
N GLU A 66 -5.74 13.85 14.30
CA GLU A 66 -6.74 13.15 15.10
C GLU A 66 -7.89 12.69 14.20
N TRP A 67 -8.13 11.38 14.13
CA TRP A 67 -9.17 10.83 13.26
C TRP A 67 -10.44 10.53 14.05
N ILE A 68 -10.34 9.76 15.14
CA ILE A 68 -11.48 9.46 16.02
C ILE A 68 -11.05 9.65 17.47
N PRO A 69 -11.26 10.86 18.04
CA PRO A 69 -10.85 11.20 19.40
C PRO A 69 -11.47 10.28 20.45
N SER A 70 -12.71 9.84 20.24
CA SER A 70 -13.45 8.98 21.16
C SER A 70 -12.82 7.61 21.40
N PHE A 71 -12.01 7.13 20.45
CA PHE A 71 -11.30 5.85 20.52
C PHE A 71 -9.78 6.01 20.60
N ASN A 72 -9.27 7.23 20.80
CA ASN A 72 -7.83 7.57 20.71
C ASN A 72 -7.18 7.12 19.38
N ILE A 73 -7.94 7.05 18.28
CA ILE A 73 -7.43 6.65 16.97
C ILE A 73 -6.87 7.88 16.28
N THR A 74 -5.59 7.82 15.93
CA THR A 74 -4.86 8.92 15.32
C THR A 74 -4.25 8.49 13.99
N TYR A 75 -4.39 9.32 12.97
CA TYR A 75 -3.63 9.16 11.75
C TYR A 75 -2.19 9.62 12.04
N ILE A 76 -1.35 8.68 12.46
CA ILE A 76 0.07 8.93 12.68
C ILE A 76 0.87 8.21 11.61
N LEU A 77 1.56 9.00 10.80
CA LEU A 77 2.58 8.52 9.89
C LEU A 77 3.96 8.97 10.36
N GLY A 78 4.99 8.20 10.02
CA GLY A 78 6.37 8.62 10.17
C GLY A 78 7.31 7.66 9.44
N VAL A 79 8.56 8.07 9.32
CA VAL A 79 9.61 7.26 8.70
C VAL A 79 10.82 7.20 9.61
N ASP A 80 11.36 5.99 9.77
CA ASP A 80 12.63 5.71 10.44
C ASP A 80 13.65 5.10 9.47
N GLY A 81 14.84 4.80 9.98
CA GLY A 81 15.92 4.19 9.20
C GLY A 81 15.61 2.80 8.65
N LEU A 82 14.58 2.11 9.15
CA LEU A 82 14.16 0.79 8.67
C LEU A 82 13.03 0.87 7.64
N SER A 83 12.05 1.73 7.85
CA SER A 83 10.91 1.92 6.97
C SER A 83 11.33 2.59 5.65
N LEU A 84 12.32 3.48 5.70
CA LEU A 84 12.78 4.23 4.53
C LEU A 84 13.34 3.33 3.41
N PRO A 85 14.26 2.37 3.67
CA PRO A 85 14.64 1.35 2.69
C PRO A 85 13.47 0.53 2.15
N MET A 86 12.50 0.18 3.00
CA MET A 86 11.35 -0.62 2.59
C MET A 86 10.41 0.15 1.64
N VAL A 87 10.17 1.43 1.92
CA VAL A 87 9.41 2.34 1.04
C VAL A 87 10.10 2.48 -0.30
N LEU A 88 11.42 2.70 -0.33
CA LEU A 88 12.18 2.83 -1.58
C LEU A 88 12.13 1.52 -2.39
N LEU A 89 12.38 0.39 -1.74
CA LEU A 89 12.35 -0.93 -2.36
C LEU A 89 10.95 -1.23 -2.94
N MET A 90 9.90 -0.95 -2.17
CA MET A 90 8.53 -1.18 -2.63
C MET A 90 8.17 -0.27 -3.82
N ALA A 91 8.58 0.99 -3.80
CA ALA A 91 8.35 1.90 -4.93
C ALA A 91 9.07 1.40 -6.19
N LEU A 92 10.30 0.90 -6.05
CA LEU A 92 11.08 0.35 -7.15
C LEU A 92 10.43 -0.92 -7.72
N ILE A 93 10.03 -1.86 -6.86
CA ILE A 93 9.35 -3.09 -7.26
C ILE A 93 8.01 -2.78 -7.91
N GLY A 94 7.23 -1.85 -7.36
CA GLY A 94 5.96 -1.41 -7.92
C GLY A 94 6.13 -0.82 -9.33
N PHE A 95 7.14 0.03 -9.52
CA PHE A 95 7.46 0.61 -10.83
C PHE A 95 7.84 -0.48 -11.84
N ILE A 96 8.79 -1.35 -11.50
CA ILE A 96 9.24 -2.45 -12.38
C ILE A 96 8.08 -3.42 -12.67
N GLY A 97 7.25 -3.72 -11.68
CA GLY A 97 6.12 -4.63 -11.80
C GLY A 97 5.11 -4.20 -12.87
N ILE A 98 4.93 -2.89 -13.07
CA ILE A 98 4.09 -2.35 -14.15
C ILE A 98 4.69 -2.66 -15.53
N PHE A 99 6.00 -2.49 -15.71
CA PHE A 99 6.67 -2.80 -16.98
C PHE A 99 6.72 -4.29 -17.28
N VAL A 100 6.91 -5.14 -16.27
CA VAL A 100 6.83 -6.60 -16.43
C VAL A 100 5.42 -7.02 -16.87
N SER A 101 4.39 -6.35 -16.33
CA SER A 101 2.99 -6.63 -16.61
C SER A 101 2.47 -6.00 -17.91
N TRP A 102 3.35 -5.41 -18.73
CA TRP A 102 2.93 -4.64 -19.91
C TRP A 102 2.28 -5.50 -21.01
N ASN A 103 2.57 -6.80 -21.04
CA ASN A 103 2.01 -7.75 -22.00
C ASN A 103 0.70 -8.40 -21.52
N ILE A 104 0.11 -7.95 -20.41
CA ILE A 104 -1.21 -8.44 -19.98
C ILE A 104 -2.30 -7.81 -20.85
N ASP A 105 -3.13 -8.68 -21.47
CA ASP A 105 -4.27 -8.28 -22.32
C ASP A 105 -5.63 -8.58 -21.68
N LYS A 106 -5.69 -9.51 -20.71
CA LYS A 106 -6.93 -9.87 -20.03
C LYS A 106 -7.27 -8.84 -18.96
N ALA A 107 -8.44 -8.18 -19.10
CA ALA A 107 -9.02 -7.29 -18.09
C ALA A 107 -8.04 -6.23 -17.53
N VAL A 108 -7.25 -5.62 -18.43
CA VAL A 108 -6.16 -4.65 -18.15
C VAL A 108 -6.56 -3.59 -17.11
N LYS A 109 -7.76 -3.01 -17.25
CA LYS A 109 -8.28 -2.00 -16.31
C LYS A 109 -8.31 -2.49 -14.88
N GLY A 110 -8.85 -3.69 -14.65
CA GLY A 110 -8.94 -4.29 -13.31
C GLY A 110 -7.58 -4.58 -12.74
N TYR A 111 -6.67 -5.14 -13.55
CA TYR A 111 -5.31 -5.47 -13.13
C TYR A 111 -4.57 -4.24 -12.61
N PHE A 112 -4.44 -3.18 -13.43
CA PHE A 112 -3.66 -1.99 -13.03
C PHE A 112 -4.33 -1.19 -11.92
N SER A 113 -5.66 -1.17 -11.84
CA SER A 113 -6.37 -0.53 -10.73
C SER A 113 -6.07 -1.23 -9.40
N LEU A 114 -6.18 -2.57 -9.37
CA LEU A 114 -5.89 -3.37 -8.19
C LEU A 114 -4.40 -3.33 -7.83
N PHE A 115 -3.51 -3.29 -8.83
CA PHE A 115 -2.07 -3.18 -8.61
C PHE A 115 -1.69 -1.85 -7.94
N LEU A 116 -2.30 -0.73 -8.36
CA LEU A 116 -2.09 0.54 -7.68
C LEU A 116 -2.68 0.55 -6.25
N LEU A 117 -3.85 -0.06 -6.06
CA LEU A 117 -4.45 -0.20 -4.73
C LEU A 117 -3.58 -1.05 -3.78
N LEU A 118 -3.02 -2.14 -4.28
CA LEU A 118 -2.04 -2.96 -3.57
C LEU A 118 -0.85 -2.12 -3.11
N ASN A 119 -0.31 -1.32 -4.02
CA ASN A 119 0.84 -0.48 -3.74
C ASN A 119 0.56 0.57 -2.66
N THR A 120 -0.64 1.17 -2.64
CA THR A 120 -1.08 2.03 -1.51
C THR A 120 -1.09 1.27 -0.19
N GLY A 121 -1.66 0.07 -0.16
CA GLY A 121 -1.74 -0.72 1.07
C GLY A 121 -0.35 -1.05 1.63
N VAL A 122 0.57 -1.55 0.80
CA VAL A 122 1.93 -1.87 1.24
C VAL A 122 2.70 -0.64 1.73
N MET A 123 2.56 0.51 1.04
CA MET A 123 3.16 1.76 1.49
C MET A 123 2.61 2.23 2.83
N GLY A 124 1.30 2.12 3.02
CA GLY A 124 0.66 2.48 4.29
C GLY A 124 1.11 1.59 5.45
N VAL A 125 1.35 0.29 5.21
CA VAL A 125 1.88 -0.64 6.23
C VAL A 125 3.26 -0.22 6.74
N PHE A 126 4.15 0.30 5.88
CA PHE A 126 5.48 0.74 6.30
C PHE A 126 5.51 2.14 6.91
N LEU A 127 4.51 2.97 6.64
CA LEU A 127 4.49 4.37 7.08
C LEU A 127 3.59 4.61 8.29
N ALA A 128 2.66 3.71 8.59
CA ALA A 128 1.73 3.84 9.71
C ALA A 128 2.41 3.55 11.05
N LEU A 129 2.27 4.46 12.01
CA LEU A 129 2.74 4.30 13.39
C LEU A 129 1.65 3.92 14.38
N ASP A 130 0.39 4.23 14.06
CA ASP A 130 -0.76 3.79 14.85
C ASP A 130 -1.15 2.35 14.46
N PHE A 131 -1.29 1.45 15.44
CA PHE A 131 -1.68 0.06 15.24
C PHE A 131 -3.01 -0.09 14.50
N PHE A 132 -3.98 0.79 14.77
CA PHE A 132 -5.27 0.72 14.09
C PHE A 132 -5.14 1.08 12.61
N LEU A 133 -4.36 2.12 12.31
CA LEU A 133 -4.09 2.54 10.93
C LEU A 133 -3.28 1.47 10.17
N PHE A 134 -2.28 0.88 10.83
CA PHE A 134 -1.51 -0.25 10.29
C PHE A 134 -2.43 -1.42 9.91
N TYR A 135 -3.35 -1.80 10.80
CA TYR A 135 -4.29 -2.88 10.55
C TYR A 135 -5.21 -2.59 9.35
N ILE A 136 -5.69 -1.36 9.20
CA ILE A 136 -6.49 -0.96 8.03
C ILE A 136 -5.68 -1.13 6.74
N PHE A 137 -4.44 -0.62 6.69
CA PHE A 137 -3.62 -0.78 5.49
C PHE A 137 -3.29 -2.24 5.18
N TRP A 138 -3.07 -3.04 6.23
CA TRP A 138 -2.87 -4.48 6.13
C TRP A 138 -4.08 -5.17 5.47
N GLU A 139 -5.30 -4.92 5.94
CA GLU A 139 -6.51 -5.49 5.34
C GLU A 139 -6.75 -4.98 3.91
N VAL A 140 -6.51 -3.68 3.68
CA VAL A 140 -6.67 -3.06 2.37
C VAL A 140 -5.73 -3.67 1.34
N MET A 141 -4.51 -4.09 1.69
CA MET A 141 -3.62 -4.76 0.73
C MET A 141 -4.02 -6.21 0.43
N LEU A 142 -4.70 -6.90 1.35
CA LEU A 142 -5.13 -8.30 1.15
C LEU A 142 -6.19 -8.42 0.06
N LEU A 143 -7.12 -7.48 -0.01
CA LEU A 143 -8.21 -7.50 -0.98
C LEU A 143 -7.70 -7.46 -2.44
N PRO A 144 -6.81 -6.54 -2.86
CA PRO A 144 -6.17 -6.56 -4.16
C PRO A 144 -5.36 -7.81 -4.44
N MET A 145 -4.57 -8.29 -3.46
CA MET A 145 -3.77 -9.51 -3.62
C MET A 145 -4.64 -10.71 -3.94
N TYR A 146 -5.75 -10.88 -3.21
CA TYR A 146 -6.72 -11.95 -3.46
C TYR A 146 -7.23 -11.94 -4.92
N PHE A 147 -7.65 -10.78 -5.43
CA PHE A 147 -8.14 -10.65 -6.80
C PHE A 147 -7.05 -10.84 -7.85
N LEU A 148 -5.84 -10.31 -7.61
CA LEU A 148 -4.71 -10.44 -8.54
C LEU A 148 -4.31 -11.91 -8.69
N ILE A 149 -4.19 -12.65 -7.58
CA ILE A 149 -3.88 -14.08 -7.59
C ILE A 149 -5.03 -14.86 -8.22
N GLY A 150 -6.29 -14.58 -7.85
CA GLY A 150 -7.45 -15.34 -8.30
C GLY A 150 -7.74 -15.22 -9.81
N MET A 151 -7.51 -14.05 -10.41
CA MET A 151 -7.83 -13.81 -11.83
C MET A 151 -6.64 -13.98 -12.78
N TRP A 152 -5.43 -13.59 -12.37
CA TRP A 152 -4.21 -13.59 -13.19
C TRP A 152 -3.12 -14.54 -12.70
N GLY A 153 -3.34 -15.25 -11.59
CA GLY A 153 -2.43 -16.29 -11.11
C GLY A 153 -2.35 -17.53 -12.01
N GLY A 154 -1.43 -18.42 -11.65
CA GLY A 154 -1.11 -19.64 -12.39
C GLY A 154 -2.15 -20.77 -12.27
N PRO A 155 -1.75 -22.05 -12.49
CA PRO A 155 -2.67 -23.18 -12.40
C PRO A 155 -3.27 -23.27 -10.98
N GLN A 156 -4.55 -23.62 -10.88
CA GLN A 156 -5.30 -23.68 -9.60
C GLN A 156 -5.39 -22.34 -8.84
N ARG A 157 -5.34 -21.21 -9.55
CA ARG A 157 -5.42 -19.84 -9.01
C ARG A 157 -6.53 -19.56 -8.00
N GLU A 158 -7.74 -20.10 -8.20
CA GLU A 158 -8.87 -19.89 -7.28
C GLU A 158 -8.60 -20.52 -5.92
N TYR A 159 -8.10 -21.76 -5.92
CA TYR A 159 -7.75 -22.48 -4.71
C TYR A 159 -6.56 -21.84 -4.00
N ALA A 160 -5.55 -21.40 -4.75
CA ALA A 160 -4.40 -20.68 -4.21
C ALA A 160 -4.81 -19.34 -3.57
N ALA A 161 -5.69 -18.57 -4.22
CA ALA A 161 -6.17 -17.30 -3.71
C ALA A 161 -7.00 -17.47 -2.43
N ILE A 162 -7.90 -18.45 -2.38
CA ILE A 162 -8.70 -18.75 -1.18
C ILE A 162 -7.81 -19.17 -0.02
N LYS A 163 -6.83 -20.05 -0.27
CA LYS A 163 -5.86 -20.44 0.77
C LYS A 163 -5.07 -19.26 1.28
N PHE A 164 -4.45 -18.49 0.38
CA PHE A 164 -3.68 -17.30 0.75
C PHE A 164 -4.52 -16.36 1.62
N PHE A 165 -5.73 -16.03 1.16
CA PHE A 165 -6.64 -15.16 1.89
C PHE A 165 -7.01 -15.74 3.26
N LEU A 166 -7.38 -17.02 3.37
CA LEU A 166 -7.74 -17.63 4.65
C LEU A 166 -6.57 -17.70 5.63
N TYR A 167 -5.36 -18.03 5.16
CA TYR A 167 -4.17 -18.06 6.00
C TYR A 167 -3.80 -16.66 6.50
N THR A 168 -3.86 -15.65 5.64
CA THR A 168 -3.50 -14.28 6.04
C THR A 168 -4.59 -13.62 6.86
N LEU A 169 -5.88 -13.88 6.59
CA LEU A 169 -6.99 -13.40 7.40
C LEU A 169 -6.97 -14.03 8.80
N ALA A 170 -6.72 -15.34 8.91
CA ALA A 170 -6.55 -15.99 10.20
C ALA A 170 -5.39 -15.36 11.00
N GLY A 171 -4.25 -15.09 10.34
CA GLY A 171 -3.14 -14.36 10.96
C GLY A 171 -3.50 -12.93 11.38
N SER A 172 -4.32 -12.23 10.59
CA SER A 172 -4.76 -10.87 10.86
C SER A 172 -5.68 -10.79 12.08
N VAL A 173 -6.65 -11.72 12.19
CA VAL A 173 -7.56 -11.82 13.35
C VAL A 173 -6.76 -12.09 14.63
N LEU A 174 -5.79 -12.99 14.60
CA LEU A 174 -4.92 -13.26 15.75
C LEU A 174 -4.13 -12.02 16.19
N ASN A 175 -3.69 -11.19 15.24
CA ASN A 175 -2.97 -9.95 15.55
C ASN A 175 -3.87 -8.94 16.27
N VAL A 176 -5.12 -8.79 15.80
CA VAL A 176 -6.13 -7.94 16.46
C VAL A 176 -6.48 -8.48 17.86
N ASP A 177 -6.73 -9.78 18.01
CA ASP A 177 -7.08 -10.39 19.29
C ASP A 177 -5.97 -10.24 20.33
N CYS A 178 -4.71 -10.44 19.92
CA CYS A 178 -3.55 -10.24 20.80
C CYS A 178 -3.42 -8.78 21.25
N ASN A 179 -3.65 -7.83 20.35
CA ASN A 179 -3.63 -6.40 20.67
C ASN A 179 -4.81 -5.96 21.54
N PHE A 180 -6.00 -6.52 21.30
CA PHE A 180 -7.17 -6.19 22.12
C PHE A 180 -7.03 -6.73 23.54
N SER A 181 -6.44 -7.91 23.69
CA SER A 181 -6.07 -8.47 24.99
C SER A 181 -5.05 -7.59 25.72
N SER A 182 -3.96 -7.16 25.07
CA SER A 182 -2.95 -6.31 25.71
C SER A 182 -3.49 -4.93 26.13
N LEU A 183 -4.43 -4.35 25.37
CA LEU A 183 -5.15 -3.11 25.72
C LEU A 183 -6.11 -3.29 26.92
N LEU A 184 -6.72 -4.48 27.08
CA LEU A 184 -7.56 -4.80 28.24
C LEU A 184 -6.75 -5.09 29.51
N TYR A 185 -5.51 -5.57 29.38
CA TYR A 185 -4.61 -5.84 30.51
C TYR A 185 -3.90 -4.58 31.05
N LEU A 186 -3.85 -3.48 30.27
CA LEU A 186 -3.26 -2.20 30.68
C LEU A 186 -4.30 -1.23 31.28
N ARG A 187 -5.49 -1.72 31.65
CA ARG A 187 -6.56 -0.94 32.28
C ARG A 187 -6.91 -1.45 33.66
#